data_AF-A0A4D4JQ05-F1
#
_entry.id   AF-A0A4D4JQ05-F1
#
_cell.length_a   1.000
_cell.length_b   1.000
_cell.length_c   1.000
_cell.angle_alpha   90.00
_cell.angle_beta   90.00
_cell.angle_gamma   90.00
#
_symmetry.space_group_name_H-M   'P 1'
#
loop_
_entity.id
_entity.type
_entity.pdbx_description
1 polymer ?
#
loop_
_entity_poly.entity_id
_entity_poly.type
_entity_poly.pdbx_seq_one_letter_code
_entity_poly.pdbx_strand_id
1 'polypeptide(L)'
;MLLAFSISLLLLGCKKDSDKATSFTFETGLDSEVGICIKEQPSSVSIKELGTSQVVNLVWEFPCAAEIDKPYLTVARNGGATLVFNSDYGKSSCSCAKSIMVRINNRLKGGDTLYVVVNKEVVGHKLLVASEGK
;
A
#
# COMPACT_ATOMS: atom_id res chain seq x y z
N MET A 1 45.62 49.84 34.52
CA MET A 1 45.42 49.03 33.29
C MET A 1 44.14 48.24 33.48
N LEU A 2 43.03 48.68 32.88
CA LEU A 2 41.76 47.96 32.79
C LEU A 2 40.94 48.69 31.71
N LEU A 3 41.00 48.18 30.48
CA LEU A 3 40.17 48.60 29.36
C LEU A 3 38.95 47.68 29.32
N ALA A 4 37.78 48.22 29.67
CA ALA A 4 36.50 47.54 29.53
C ALA A 4 36.10 47.56 28.05
N PHE A 5 36.09 46.39 27.41
CA PHE A 5 35.53 46.20 26.08
C PHE A 5 34.02 45.95 26.21
N SER A 6 33.21 46.95 25.83
CA SER A 6 31.77 46.78 25.60
C SER A 6 31.55 46.03 24.29
N ILE A 7 31.10 44.77 24.39
CA ILE A 7 30.66 43.97 23.24
C ILE A 7 29.15 44.12 23.12
N SER A 8 28.71 44.92 22.15
CA SER A 8 27.29 45.05 21.78
C SER A 8 26.77 43.74 21.22
N LEU A 9 25.84 43.10 21.93
CA LEU A 9 25.04 41.97 21.44
C LEU A 9 24.19 42.43 20.24
N LEU A 10 24.60 42.10 19.02
CA LEU A 10 23.73 42.14 17.85
C LEU A 10 22.72 40.99 17.98
N LEU A 11 21.52 41.33 18.45
CA LEU A 11 20.32 40.50 18.37
C LEU A 11 19.92 40.31 16.90
N LEU A 12 20.59 39.40 16.19
CA LEU A 12 20.04 38.81 14.97
C LEU A 12 18.95 37.83 15.40
N GLY A 13 17.73 38.34 15.53
CA GLY A 13 16.53 37.52 15.61
C GLY A 13 16.38 36.70 14.35
N CYS A 14 16.74 35.42 14.40
CA CYS A 14 16.27 34.44 13.42
C CYS A 14 14.75 34.32 13.58
N LYS A 15 14.00 35.01 12.71
CA LYS A 15 12.60 34.66 12.48
C LYS A 15 12.60 33.24 11.91
N LYS A 16 12.17 32.29 12.74
CA LYS A 16 11.85 30.94 12.33
C LYS A 16 10.63 31.07 11.42
N ASP A 17 10.86 31.13 10.11
CA ASP A 17 9.80 30.89 9.14
C ASP A 17 9.19 29.54 9.51
N SER A 18 7.93 29.58 9.91
CA SER A 18 7.15 28.39 10.16
C SER A 18 7.02 27.70 8.82
N ASP A 19 7.87 26.69 8.58
CA ASP A 19 7.68 25.73 7.51
C ASP A 19 6.22 25.29 7.56
N LYS A 20 5.40 25.84 6.64
CA LYS A 20 4.12 25.25 6.31
C LYS A 20 4.50 23.87 5.78
N ALA A 21 4.34 22.86 6.61
CA ALA A 21 4.55 21.48 6.23
C ALA A 21 3.73 21.24 4.96
N THR A 22 4.43 21.16 3.83
CA THR A 22 3.85 20.82 2.55
C THR A 22 3.33 19.40 2.69
N SER A 23 2.04 19.23 2.95
CA SER A 23 1.44 17.90 3.02
C SER A 23 1.46 17.31 1.61
N PHE A 24 2.40 16.40 1.36
CA PHE A 24 2.41 15.59 0.15
C PHE A 24 1.33 14.52 0.28
N THR A 25 0.22 14.68 -0.43
CA THR A 25 -0.80 13.62 -0.53
C THR A 25 -0.37 12.67 -1.64
N PHE A 26 0.25 11.54 -1.27
CA PHE A 26 0.56 10.48 -2.23
C PHE A 26 -0.72 9.72 -2.56
N GLU A 27 -1.34 9.99 -3.72
CA GLU A 27 -2.38 9.10 -4.26
C GLU A 27 -1.74 7.76 -4.64
N THR A 28 -1.97 6.74 -3.82
CA THR A 28 -1.46 5.38 -4.05
C THR A 28 -2.13 4.70 -5.25
N GLY A 29 -3.26 5.22 -5.73
CA GLY A 29 -4.07 4.59 -6.77
C GLY A 29 -4.65 3.24 -6.33
N LEU A 30 -4.83 3.06 -5.01
CA LEU A 30 -5.27 1.82 -4.37
C LEU A 30 -6.43 2.12 -3.43
N ASP A 31 -7.58 1.53 -3.72
CA ASP A 31 -8.74 1.51 -2.84
C ASP A 31 -8.92 0.08 -2.34
N SER A 32 -8.99 -0.10 -1.02
CA SER A 32 -9.08 -1.44 -0.42
C SER A 32 -10.20 -1.52 0.61
N GLU A 33 -10.98 -2.59 0.53
CA GLU A 33 -12.02 -2.93 1.51
C GLU A 33 -11.70 -4.30 2.11
N VAL A 34 -11.64 -4.36 3.44
CA VAL A 34 -11.39 -5.59 4.20
C VAL A 34 -12.68 -6.01 4.87
N GLY A 35 -13.16 -7.21 4.53
CA GLY A 35 -14.33 -7.82 5.15
C GLY A 35 -14.04 -8.39 6.53
N ILE A 36 -15.12 -8.78 7.21
CA ILE A 36 -15.08 -9.51 8.48
C ILE A 36 -14.64 -10.97 8.28
N CYS A 37 -14.39 -11.69 9.37
CA CYS A 37 -14.17 -13.13 9.34
C CYS A 37 -15.35 -13.88 8.70
N ILE A 38 -15.04 -14.75 7.76
CA ILE A 38 -15.97 -15.63 7.04
C ILE A 38 -15.69 -17.06 7.50
N LYS A 39 -16.75 -17.80 7.83
CA LYS A 39 -16.62 -19.20 8.24
C LYS A 39 -16.49 -20.09 7.00
N GLU A 40 -15.53 -21.00 7.02
CA GLU A 40 -15.42 -22.13 6.07
C GLU A 40 -15.44 -21.71 4.58
N GLN A 41 -14.59 -20.77 4.19
CA GLN A 41 -14.33 -20.47 2.77
C GLN A 41 -12.92 -20.92 2.35
N PRO A 42 -12.77 -21.56 1.18
CA PRO A 42 -11.46 -21.87 0.65
C PRO A 42 -10.74 -20.56 0.26
N SER A 43 -9.43 -20.57 0.47
CA SER A 43 -8.54 -19.52 0.01
C SER A 43 -8.63 -19.38 -1.52
N SER A 44 -8.75 -18.15 -2.02
CA SER A 44 -8.88 -17.87 -3.45
C SER A 44 -8.39 -16.48 -3.80
N VAL A 45 -7.96 -16.31 -5.05
CA VAL A 45 -7.57 -15.02 -5.60
C VAL A 45 -8.15 -14.87 -7.01
N SER A 46 -8.72 -13.70 -7.28
CA SER A 46 -9.30 -13.35 -8.58
C SER A 46 -8.81 -11.98 -9.00
N ILE A 47 -8.28 -11.89 -10.23
CA ILE A 47 -7.78 -10.64 -10.82
C ILE A 47 -8.60 -10.32 -12.07
N LYS A 48 -9.43 -9.28 -11.98
CA LYS A 48 -10.28 -8.80 -13.07
C LYS A 48 -9.78 -7.46 -13.61
N GLU A 49 -9.85 -7.28 -14.92
CA GLU A 49 -9.55 -6.02 -15.58
C GLU A 49 -10.86 -5.28 -15.85
N LEU A 50 -10.91 -4.00 -15.51
CA LEU A 50 -12.05 -3.11 -15.70
C LEU A 50 -11.53 -1.80 -16.30
N GLY A 51 -11.42 -1.76 -17.64
CA GLY A 51 -10.80 -0.64 -18.34
C GLY A 51 -9.32 -0.50 -17.95
N THR A 52 -8.94 0.68 -17.45
CA THR A 52 -7.58 0.96 -16.97
C THR A 52 -7.35 0.54 -15.51
N SER A 53 -8.35 -0.03 -14.85
CA SER A 53 -8.27 -0.50 -13.47
C SER A 53 -8.19 -2.02 -13.38
N GLN A 54 -7.58 -2.51 -12.31
CA GLN A 54 -7.59 -3.92 -11.95
C GLN A 54 -8.30 -4.08 -10.61
N VAL A 55 -9.14 -5.09 -10.49
CA VAL A 55 -9.80 -5.46 -9.23
C VAL A 55 -9.29 -6.82 -8.80
N VAL A 56 -8.60 -6.83 -7.67
CA VAL A 56 -8.15 -8.03 -7.00
C VAL A 56 -9.14 -8.36 -5.90
N ASN A 57 -9.73 -9.56 -5.96
CA ASN A 57 -10.52 -10.12 -4.87
C ASN A 57 -9.71 -11.27 -4.26
N LEU A 58 -9.42 -11.17 -2.97
CA LEU A 58 -8.66 -12.15 -2.21
C LEU A 58 -9.55 -12.69 -1.09
N VAL A 59 -9.67 -14.00 -0.98
CA VAL A 59 -10.15 -14.67 0.21
C VAL A 59 -8.96 -15.45 0.77
N TRP A 60 -8.53 -15.13 1.98
CA TRP A 60 -7.37 -15.79 2.58
C TRP A 60 -7.48 -15.90 4.09
N GLU A 61 -6.79 -16.87 4.67
CA GLU A 61 -6.72 -17.05 6.11
C GLU A 61 -5.76 -16.04 6.76
N PHE A 62 -6.32 -15.23 7.65
CA PHE A 62 -5.58 -14.31 8.51
C PHE A 62 -5.89 -14.64 9.98
N PRO A 63 -5.01 -14.28 10.93
CA PRO A 63 -5.34 -14.40 12.33
C PRO A 63 -6.59 -13.57 12.66
N CYS A 64 -7.49 -14.12 13.49
CA CYS A 64 -8.80 -13.54 13.74
C CYS A 64 -8.71 -12.09 14.25
N ALA A 65 -7.79 -11.84 15.18
CA ALA A 65 -7.49 -10.53 15.76
C ALA A 65 -6.42 -9.72 15.01
N ALA A 66 -5.92 -10.21 13.87
CA ALA A 66 -4.95 -9.46 13.09
C ALA A 66 -5.62 -8.29 12.38
N GLU A 67 -5.07 -7.10 12.61
CA GLU A 67 -5.18 -6.00 11.69
C GLU A 67 -4.36 -6.34 10.44
N ILE A 68 -5.00 -6.21 9.29
CA ILE A 68 -4.31 -6.37 8.00
C ILE A 68 -3.71 -5.01 7.69
N ASP A 69 -2.40 -4.98 7.45
CA ASP A 69 -1.72 -3.77 7.02
C ASP A 69 -2.36 -3.25 5.74
N LYS A 70 -2.39 -1.92 5.56
CA LYS A 70 -2.93 -1.33 4.33
C LYS A 70 -2.19 -1.94 3.13
N PRO A 71 -2.90 -2.61 2.19
CA PRO A 71 -2.26 -3.23 1.06
C PRO A 71 -1.48 -2.20 0.24
N TYR A 72 -0.34 -2.61 -0.30
CA TYR A 72 0.49 -1.73 -1.12
C TYR A 72 0.93 -2.43 -2.40
N LEU A 73 1.18 -1.61 -3.43
CA LEU A 73 1.57 -2.04 -4.76
C LEU A 73 2.98 -1.54 -5.05
N THR A 74 3.87 -2.46 -5.43
CA THR A 74 5.17 -2.12 -6.00
C THR A 74 5.15 -2.38 -7.49
N VAL A 75 5.57 -1.42 -8.30
CA VAL A 75 5.65 -1.56 -9.76
C VAL A 75 7.12 -1.46 -10.17
N ALA A 76 7.63 -2.53 -10.77
CA ALA A 76 8.98 -2.61 -11.30
C ALA A 76 9.03 -2.11 -12.74
N ARG A 77 10.17 -1.57 -13.15
CA ARG A 77 10.36 -1.00 -14.50
C ARG A 77 10.30 -2.03 -15.62
N ASN A 78 10.46 -3.31 -15.29
CA ASN A 78 10.42 -4.44 -16.23
C ASN A 78 9.00 -4.99 -16.48
N GLY A 79 7.95 -4.30 -16.02
CA GLY A 79 6.57 -4.74 -16.16
C GLY A 79 6.10 -5.72 -15.09
N GLY A 80 6.92 -6.01 -14.06
CA GLY A 80 6.44 -6.73 -12.89
C GLY A 80 5.71 -5.79 -11.93
N ALA A 81 4.57 -6.20 -11.39
CA ALA A 81 3.89 -5.50 -10.31
C ALA A 81 3.53 -6.46 -9.19
N THR A 82 3.59 -6.03 -7.93
CA THR A 82 3.32 -6.89 -6.77
C THR A 82 2.39 -6.16 -5.81
N LEU A 83 1.18 -6.71 -5.64
CA LEU A 83 0.25 -6.30 -4.61
C LEU A 83 0.50 -7.16 -3.36
N VAL A 84 0.81 -6.51 -2.24
CA VAL A 84 1.21 -7.18 -1.00
C VAL A 84 0.16 -6.99 0.08
N PHE A 85 -0.22 -8.11 0.69
CA PHE A 85 -1.04 -8.19 1.89
C PHE A 85 -0.17 -8.75 3.02
N ASN A 86 -0.03 -7.99 4.10
CA ASN A 86 0.65 -8.42 5.31
C ASN A 86 -0.31 -8.32 6.48
N SER A 87 -0.10 -9.16 7.49
CA SER A 87 -0.76 -9.01 8.77
C SER A 87 0.17 -9.44 9.89
N ASP A 88 -0.15 -9.07 11.12
CA ASP A 88 0.59 -9.52 12.29
C ASP A 88 0.17 -10.94 12.71
N TYR A 89 0.83 -11.95 12.12
CA TYR A 89 0.59 -13.37 12.40
C TYR A 89 0.93 -13.81 13.83
N GLY A 90 1.61 -12.97 14.62
CA GLY A 90 2.02 -13.32 15.98
C GLY A 90 0.97 -13.11 17.07
N LYS A 91 -0.17 -12.46 16.75
CA LYS A 91 -1.11 -11.96 17.76
C LYS A 91 -2.23 -12.91 18.18
N SER A 92 -2.46 -14.02 17.46
CA SER A 92 -3.59 -14.90 17.75
C SER A 92 -3.35 -16.34 17.33
N SER A 93 -3.85 -17.29 18.12
CA SER A 93 -3.91 -18.72 17.79
C SER A 93 -5.13 -19.09 16.93
N CYS A 94 -6.06 -18.15 16.73
CA CYS A 94 -7.24 -18.30 15.87
C CYS A 94 -6.94 -17.79 14.46
N SER A 95 -7.32 -18.53 13.43
CA SER A 95 -7.36 -18.09 12.03
C SER A 95 -8.79 -18.08 11.49
N CYS A 96 -9.07 -17.13 10.60
CA CYS A 96 -10.33 -17.05 9.86
C CYS A 96 -10.08 -16.58 8.44
N ALA A 97 -10.92 -17.00 7.49
CA ALA A 97 -10.90 -16.44 6.15
C ALA A 97 -11.43 -15.00 6.17
N LYS A 98 -10.75 -14.08 5.49
CA LYS A 98 -11.24 -12.71 5.26
C LYS A 98 -11.29 -12.45 3.76
N SER A 99 -12.36 -11.79 3.31
CA SER A 99 -12.47 -11.30 1.93
C SER A 99 -11.92 -9.88 1.84
N ILE A 100 -11.04 -9.64 0.88
CA ILE A 100 -10.42 -8.34 0.64
C ILE A 100 -10.58 -8.01 -0.83
N MET A 101 -11.14 -6.83 -1.11
CA MET A 101 -11.19 -6.28 -2.45
C MET A 101 -10.19 -5.13 -2.54
N VAL A 102 -9.33 -5.15 -3.56
CA VAL A 102 -8.42 -4.04 -3.89
C VAL A 102 -8.66 -3.61 -5.32
N ARG A 103 -8.97 -2.33 -5.50
CA ARG A 103 -9.01 -1.67 -6.80
C ARG A 103 -7.70 -0.92 -7.02
N ILE A 104 -7.03 -1.24 -8.12
CA ILE A 104 -5.81 -0.60 -8.61
C ILE A 104 -6.22 0.30 -9.77
N ASN A 105 -6.02 1.61 -9.64
CA ASN A 105 -6.47 2.59 -10.63
C ASN A 105 -5.28 3.24 -11.34
N ASN A 106 -5.20 3.11 -12.68
CA ASN A 106 -4.21 3.81 -13.52
C ASN A 106 -2.74 3.59 -13.09
N ARG A 107 -2.42 2.43 -12.50
CA ARG A 107 -1.05 2.09 -12.08
C ARG A 107 -0.39 1.03 -12.94
N LEU A 108 -1.18 0.21 -13.63
CA LEU A 108 -0.72 -0.93 -14.41
C LEU A 108 -1.20 -0.78 -15.85
N LYS A 109 -0.44 -1.35 -16.77
CA LYS A 109 -0.72 -1.33 -18.21
C LYS A 109 -0.73 -2.73 -18.79
N GLY A 110 -1.24 -2.86 -20.01
CA GLY A 110 -1.14 -4.09 -20.79
C GLY A 110 0.33 -4.52 -20.94
N GLY A 111 0.57 -5.81 -20.78
CA GLY A 111 1.90 -6.42 -20.77
C GLY A 111 2.54 -6.50 -19.38
N ASP A 112 2.02 -5.81 -18.37
CA ASP A 112 2.49 -5.98 -17.00
C ASP A 112 2.01 -7.32 -16.41
N THR A 113 2.81 -7.93 -15.53
CA THR A 113 2.38 -9.08 -14.73
C THR A 113 2.12 -8.64 -13.30
N LEU A 114 0.89 -8.79 -12.83
CA LEU A 114 0.52 -8.54 -11.45
C LEU A 114 0.64 -9.82 -10.63
N TYR A 115 1.48 -9.80 -9.60
CA TYR A 115 1.61 -10.82 -8.56
C TYR A 115 0.83 -10.39 -7.31
N VAL A 116 0.14 -11.33 -6.70
CA VAL A 116 -0.54 -11.15 -5.41
C VAL A 116 0.24 -11.93 -4.36
N VAL A 117 0.74 -11.21 -3.36
CA VAL A 117 1.56 -11.75 -2.29
C VAL A 117 0.85 -11.62 -0.96
N VAL A 118 0.75 -12.72 -0.23
CA VAL A 118 0.20 -12.75 1.13
C VAL A 118 1.30 -13.30 2.05
N ASN A 119 1.77 -12.49 2.99
CA ASN A 119 2.87 -12.84 3.92
C ASN A 119 4.10 -13.45 3.25
N LYS A 120 4.58 -12.79 2.20
CA LYS A 120 5.78 -13.18 1.44
C LYS A 120 5.59 -14.44 0.57
N GLU A 121 4.38 -14.98 0.47
CA GLU A 121 4.04 -16.06 -0.46
C GLU A 121 3.25 -15.52 -1.66
N VAL A 122 3.61 -15.93 -2.87
CA VAL A 122 2.84 -15.61 -4.09
C VAL A 122 1.64 -16.54 -4.16
N VAL A 123 0.45 -15.98 -3.98
CA VAL A 123 -0.81 -16.75 -3.98
C VAL A 123 -1.57 -16.68 -5.30
N GLY A 124 -1.17 -15.75 -6.18
CA GLY A 124 -1.75 -15.61 -7.51
C GLY A 124 -0.95 -14.68 -8.40
N HIS A 125 -1.16 -14.78 -9.70
CA HIS A 125 -0.63 -13.85 -10.67
C HIS A 125 -1.50 -13.75 -11.91
N LYS A 126 -1.35 -12.67 -12.67
CA LYS A 126 -1.98 -12.51 -13.98
C LYS A 126 -1.16 -11.60 -14.88
N LEU A 127 -0.94 -12.02 -16.13
CA LEU A 127 -0.48 -11.13 -17.19
C LEU A 127 -1.66 -10.26 -17.65
N LEU A 128 -1.50 -8.94 -17.56
CA LEU A 128 -2.52 -8.00 -17.99
C LEU A 128 -2.51 -7.89 -19.50
N VAL A 129 -3.70 -7.99 -20.11
CA VAL A 129 -3.83 -7.91 -21.55
C VAL A 129 -3.92 -6.45 -21.93
N ALA A 130 -3.25 -6.05 -23.01
CA ALA A 130 -3.49 -4.72 -23.55
C ALA A 130 -4.96 -4.60 -23.93
N SER A 131 -5.66 -3.62 -23.37
CA SER A 131 -6.97 -3.23 -23.87
C SER A 131 -6.77 -2.74 -25.29
N GLU A 132 -7.02 -3.60 -26.28
CA GLU A 132 -7.15 -3.17 -27.66
C GLU A 132 -8.29 -2.15 -27.68
N GLY A 133 -7.98 -0.90 -28.01
CA GLY A 133 -8.97 0.15 -28.12
C GLY A 133 -10.06 -0.29 -29.09
N LYS A 134 -11.29 -0.43 -28.58
CA LYS A 134 -12.48 -0.48 -29.42
C LYS A 134 -12.92 0.92 -29.79
#